data_AF-A0A087E0Q3-F1
#
_entry.id   AF-A0A087E0Q3-F1
#
_cell.length_a   1.000
_cell.length_b   1.000
_cell.length_c   1.000
_cell.angle_alpha   90.00
_cell.angle_beta   90.00
_cell.angle_gamma   90.00
#
_symmetry.space_group_name_H-M   'P 1'
#
loop_
_entity.id
_entity.type
_entity.pdbx_description
1 polymer ?
#
loop_
_entity_poly.entity_id
_entity_poly.type
_entity_poly.pdbx_seq_one_letter_code
_entity_poly.pdbx_strand_id
1 'polypeptide(L)'
;MEKENSPAWLNKLEREELEFMRQFVLCSGSLKSMAKRYDVSYPTIRLRVDRLIQKISDVDQGDDRFIELVKNLALDGEMSYETAKKLISTYRQLERR
;
A
#
# COMPACT_ATOMS: atom_id res chain seq x y z
N MET A 1 -25.24 -0.29 -3.48
CA MET A 1 -24.25 -0.45 -4.56
C MET A 1 -22.89 -0.41 -3.90
N GLU A 2 -22.27 -1.58 -3.75
CA GLU A 2 -21.02 -1.81 -3.04
C GLU A 2 -19.90 -1.03 -3.70
N LYS A 3 -19.35 0.00 -3.04
CA LYS A 3 -18.01 0.49 -3.39
C LYS A 3 -17.01 -0.36 -2.62
N GLU A 4 -16.60 -1.38 -3.33
CA GLU A 4 -15.69 -2.48 -3.09
C GLU A 4 -14.45 -2.18 -2.22
N ASN A 5 -14.07 -3.21 -1.46
CA ASN A 5 -12.83 -3.38 -0.69
C ASN A 5 -11.55 -3.11 -1.52
N SER A 6 -11.16 -1.86 -1.71
CA SER A 6 -9.84 -1.54 -2.25
C SER A 6 -8.78 -1.64 -1.13
N PRO A 7 -7.67 -2.37 -1.34
CA PRO A 7 -6.55 -2.42 -0.40
C PRO A 7 -6.06 -1.04 0.04
N ALA A 8 -5.65 -0.90 1.31
CA ALA A 8 -5.22 0.39 1.88
C ALA A 8 -4.03 1.01 1.11
N TRP A 9 -3.07 0.18 0.68
CA TRP A 9 -1.91 0.63 -0.10
C TRP A 9 -2.29 1.30 -1.43
N LEU A 10 -3.41 0.91 -2.07
CA LEU A 10 -3.87 1.54 -3.30
C LEU A 10 -4.37 2.98 -3.08
N ASN A 11 -4.96 3.26 -1.91
CA ASN A 11 -5.48 4.59 -1.59
C ASN A 11 -4.37 5.61 -1.28
N LYS A 12 -3.17 5.14 -0.94
CA LYS A 12 -2.00 6.00 -0.67
C LYS A 12 -1.23 6.39 -1.93
N LEU A 13 -1.62 5.84 -3.08
CA LEU A 13 -1.01 6.14 -4.37
C LEU A 13 -1.74 7.28 -5.07
N GLU A 14 -0.95 8.22 -5.60
CA GLU A 14 -1.45 9.31 -6.41
C GLU A 14 -1.91 8.82 -7.78
N ARG A 15 -2.75 9.61 -8.46
CA ARG A 15 -3.26 9.25 -9.79
C ARG A 15 -2.14 8.94 -10.79
N GLU A 16 -1.03 9.67 -10.71
CA GLU A 16 0.14 9.48 -11.57
C GLU A 16 0.84 8.15 -11.30
N GLU A 17 0.92 7.74 -10.03
CA GLU A 17 1.50 6.46 -9.61
C GLU A 17 0.61 5.29 -10.02
N LEU A 18 -0.72 5.44 -9.92
CA LEU A 18 -1.69 4.47 -10.41
C LEU A 18 -1.59 4.28 -11.94
N GLU A 19 -1.50 5.37 -12.71
CA GLU A 19 -1.32 5.28 -14.16
C GLU A 19 0.06 4.70 -14.52
N PHE A 20 1.11 5.03 -13.76
CA PHE A 20 2.43 4.42 -13.94
C PHE A 20 2.39 2.91 -13.72
N MET A 21 1.73 2.42 -12.66
CA MET A 21 1.50 0.98 -12.43
C MET A 21 0.72 0.34 -13.55
N ARG A 22 -0.36 0.97 -14.00
CA ARG A 22 -1.17 0.48 -15.13
C ARG A 22 -0.30 0.31 -16.36
N GLN A 23 0.50 1.31 -16.72
CA GLN A 23 1.41 1.22 -17.86
C GLN A 23 2.49 0.15 -17.65
N PHE A 24 2.99 0.00 -16.42
CA PHE A 24 3.96 -1.03 -16.08
C PHE A 24 3.40 -2.43 -16.33
N VAL A 25 2.16 -2.71 -15.88
CA VAL A 25 1.47 -3.98 -16.13
C VAL A 25 1.19 -4.20 -17.62
N LEU A 26 0.73 -3.16 -18.34
CA LEU A 26 0.54 -3.23 -19.80
C LEU A 26 1.85 -3.46 -20.57
N CYS A 27 3.00 -3.14 -19.98
CA CYS A 27 4.32 -3.43 -20.51
C CYS A 27 4.91 -4.75 -19.97
N SER A 28 4.08 -5.61 -19.35
CA SER A 28 4.49 -6.88 -18.73
C SER A 28 5.61 -6.72 -17.67
N GLY A 29 5.64 -5.57 -16.99
CA GLY A 29 6.67 -5.23 -16.02
C GLY A 29 8.06 -4.91 -16.61
N SER A 30 8.17 -4.76 -17.93
CA SER A 30 9.45 -4.47 -18.59
C SER A 30 9.87 -3.01 -18.40
N LEU A 31 10.91 -2.80 -17.59
CA LEU A 31 11.56 -1.49 -17.41
C LEU A 31 12.07 -0.91 -18.74
N LYS A 32 12.55 -1.77 -19.66
CA LYS A 32 13.01 -1.35 -20.99
C LYS A 32 11.87 -0.85 -21.87
N SER A 33 10.73 -1.55 -21.86
CA SER A 33 9.54 -1.15 -22.62
C SER A 33 8.95 0.15 -22.06
N MET A 34 8.96 0.31 -20.74
CA MET A 34 8.57 1.55 -20.07
C MET A 34 9.49 2.71 -20.43
N ALA A 35 10.82 2.51 -20.42
CA ALA A 35 11.79 3.55 -20.79
C ALA A 35 11.54 4.07 -22.21
N LYS A 36 11.29 3.16 -23.16
CA LYS A 36 10.91 3.52 -24.53
C LYS A 36 9.57 4.25 -24.61
N ARG A 37 8.57 3.83 -23.84
CA ARG A 37 7.22 4.44 -23.84
C ARG A 37 7.22 5.86 -23.30
N TYR A 38 7.95 6.08 -22.21
CA TYR A 38 8.02 7.38 -21.54
C TYR A 38 9.13 8.29 -22.11
N ASP A 39 9.85 7.83 -23.13
CA ASP A 39 10.99 8.51 -23.75
C ASP A 39 12.03 9.01 -22.73
N VAL A 40 12.41 8.11 -21.81
CA VAL A 40 13.39 8.38 -20.76
C VAL A 40 14.39 7.25 -20.65
N SER A 41 15.47 7.49 -19.91
CA SER A 41 16.48 6.47 -19.67
C SER A 41 15.94 5.31 -18.82
N TYR A 42 16.50 4.11 -19.03
CA TYR A 42 16.21 2.94 -18.19
C TYR A 42 16.45 3.21 -16.69
N PRO A 43 17.57 3.84 -16.27
CA PRO A 43 17.76 4.25 -14.87
C PRO A 43 16.63 5.13 -14.32
N THR A 44 16.07 6.04 -15.12
CA THR A 44 14.97 6.91 -14.70
C THR A 44 13.71 6.12 -14.35
N ILE A 45 13.33 5.14 -15.18
CA ILE A 45 12.17 4.27 -14.90
C ILE A 45 12.45 3.38 -13.70
N ARG A 46 13.65 2.82 -13.60
CA ARG A 46 14.01 1.95 -12.47
C ARG A 46 13.86 2.70 -11.15
N LEU A 47 14.37 3.93 -11.07
CA LEU A 47 14.23 4.77 -9.88
C LEU A 47 12.77 5.05 -9.54
N ARG A 48 11.90 5.28 -10.54
CA ARG A 48 10.45 5.45 -10.33
C ARG A 48 9.81 4.18 -9.76
N VAL A 49 10.14 3.01 -10.28
CA VAL A 49 9.65 1.73 -9.75
C VAL A 49 10.14 1.50 -8.32
N ASP A 50 11.42 1.75 -8.05
CA ASP A 50 11.99 1.57 -6.71
C ASP A 50 11.28 2.46 -5.67
N ARG A 51 11.00 3.73 -6.01
CA ARG A 51 10.22 4.64 -5.16
C ARG A 51 8.81 4.15 -4.88
N LEU A 52 8.14 3.62 -5.92
CA LEU A 52 6.79 3.08 -5.78
C LEU A 52 6.78 1.84 -4.87
N ILE A 53 7.76 0.94 -5.03
CA ILE A 53 7.93 -0.24 -4.17
C ILE A 53 8.13 0.18 -2.71
N GLN A 54 9.01 1.16 -2.45
CA GLN A 54 9.24 1.68 -1.10
C GLN A 54 7.94 2.25 -0.50
N LYS A 55 7.23 3.10 -1.25
CA LYS A 55 5.97 3.69 -0.80
C LYS A 55 4.91 2.65 -0.45
N ILE A 56 4.76 1.61 -1.28
CA ILE A 56 3.79 0.53 -1.01
C ILE A 56 4.23 -0.28 0.22
N SER A 57 5.52 -0.60 0.33
CA SER A 57 6.07 -1.34 1.46
C SER A 57 5.92 -0.59 2.79
N ASP A 58 6.14 0.72 2.80
CA ASP A 58 6.03 1.54 4.01
C ASP A 58 4.59 1.60 4.56
N VAL A 59 3.60 1.58 3.66
CA VAL A 59 2.18 1.56 4.05
C VAL A 59 1.83 0.24 4.74
N ASP A 60 2.24 -0.89 4.18
CA ASP A 60 2.01 -2.21 4.82
C ASP A 60 2.71 -2.27 6.20
N GLN A 61 3.94 -1.76 6.31
CA GLN A 61 4.70 -1.75 7.57
C GLN A 61 4.11 -0.82 8.64
N GLY A 62 3.46 0.28 8.25
CA GLY A 62 2.80 1.21 9.18
C GLY A 62 1.54 0.59 9.79
N ASP A 63 0.71 -0.03 8.95
CA ASP A 63 -0.49 -0.74 9.37
C ASP A 63 -0.16 -1.96 10.22
N ASP A 64 0.87 -2.72 9.84
CA ASP A 64 1.27 -3.92 10.58
C ASP A 64 1.78 -3.57 11.99
N ARG A 65 2.57 -2.51 12.17
CA ARG A 65 3.11 -2.13 13.50
C ARG A 65 2.03 -1.75 14.51
N PHE A 66 1.03 -0.97 14.11
CA PHE A 66 -0.07 -0.61 15.01
C PHE A 66 -0.95 -1.83 15.33
N ILE A 67 -1.26 -2.64 14.32
CA ILE A 67 -2.06 -3.86 14.49
C ILE A 67 -1.32 -4.87 15.38
N GLU A 68 -0.01 -4.98 15.25
CA GLU A 68 0.86 -5.83 16.07
C GLU A 68 0.91 -5.37 17.52
N LEU A 69 1.05 -4.06 17.78
CA LEU A 69 0.94 -3.50 19.13
C LEU A 69 -0.40 -3.86 19.79
N VAL A 70 -1.51 -3.65 19.07
CA VAL A 70 -2.85 -3.95 19.61
C VAL A 70 -3.04 -5.45 19.86
N LYS A 71 -2.47 -6.32 19.00
CA LYS A 71 -2.48 -7.77 19.23
C LYS A 71 -1.67 -8.14 20.48
N ASN A 72 -0.49 -7.55 20.66
CA ASN A 72 0.36 -7.84 21.83
C ASN A 72 -0.33 -7.41 23.13
N LEU A 73 -0.92 -6.20 23.18
CA LEU A 73 -1.68 -5.75 24.35
C LEU A 73 -2.86 -6.67 24.71
N ALA A 74 -3.49 -7.29 23.71
CA ALA A 74 -4.55 -8.28 23.95
C ALA A 74 -3.99 -9.62 24.47
N LEU A 75 -2.82 -10.04 23.98
CA LEU A 75 -2.13 -11.25 24.45
C LEU A 75 -1.59 -11.08 25.87
N ASP A 76 -1.10 -9.89 26.20
CA ASP A 76 -0.58 -9.52 27.53
C ASP A 76 -1.71 -9.32 28.56
N GLY A 77 -2.98 -9.38 28.14
CA GLY A 77 -4.15 -9.24 29.00
C GLY A 77 -4.48 -7.80 29.39
N GLU A 78 -3.78 -6.81 28.84
CA GLU A 78 -4.05 -5.38 29.08
C GLU A 78 -5.35 -4.90 28.43
N MET A 79 -5.87 -5.63 27.43
CA MET A 79 -7.20 -5.40 26.86
C MET A 79 -7.90 -6.69 26.44
N SER A 80 -9.24 -6.68 26.37
CA SER A 80 -9.99 -7.84 25.88
C SER A 80 -9.82 -8.04 24.37
N TYR A 81 -9.93 -9.30 23.93
CA TYR A 81 -9.87 -9.66 22.51
C TYR A 81 -10.92 -8.92 21.67
N GLU A 82 -12.14 -8.77 22.18
CA GLU A 82 -13.21 -8.02 21.53
C GLU A 82 -12.85 -6.54 21.35
N THR A 83 -12.18 -5.95 22.36
CA THR A 83 -11.74 -4.55 22.33
C THR A 83 -10.64 -4.35 21.30
N ALA A 84 -9.64 -5.24 21.28
CA ALA A 84 -8.57 -5.24 20.29
C ALA A 84 -9.10 -5.37 18.86
N LYS A 85 -10.05 -6.30 18.64
CA LYS A 85 -10.71 -6.49 17.34
C LYS A 85 -11.46 -5.23 16.88
N LYS A 86 -12.18 -4.56 17.79
CA LYS A 86 -12.90 -3.31 17.51
C LYS A 86 -11.94 -2.15 17.21
N LEU A 87 -10.81 -2.07 17.91
CA LEU A 87 -9.77 -1.07 17.66
C LEU A 87 -9.15 -1.25 16.27
N ILE A 88 -8.72 -2.46 15.92
CA ILE A 88 -8.13 -2.77 14.61
C ILE A 88 -9.12 -2.49 13.48
N SER A 89 -10.41 -2.86 13.63
CA SER A 89 -11.42 -2.60 12.61
C SER A 89 -11.71 -1.12 12.44
N THR A 90 -11.75 -0.35 13.55
CA THR A 90 -11.96 1.10 13.53
C THR A 90 -10.77 1.82 12.92
N TYR A 91 -9.54 1.45 13.29
CA TYR A 91 -8.32 2.00 12.72
C TYR A 91 -8.27 1.80 11.20
N ARG A 92 -8.54 0.58 10.74
CA ARG A 92 -8.67 0.26 9.30
C ARG A 92 -9.81 0.99 8.59
N GLN A 93 -10.79 1.53 9.30
CA GLN A 93 -11.88 2.34 8.74
C GLN A 93 -11.53 3.84 8.72
N LEU A 94 -10.78 4.32 9.71
CA LEU A 94 -10.29 5.71 9.77
C LEU A 94 -9.22 5.97 8.70
N GLU A 95 -8.33 5.00 8.47
CA GLU A 95 -7.37 5.00 7.35
C GLU A 95 -8.04 5.06 5.96
N ARG A 96 -9.34 4.74 5.86
CA ARG A 96 -10.13 4.79 4.60
C ARG A 96 -10.83 6.14 4.36
N ARG A 97 -10.73 7.11 5.28
CA ARG A 97 -11.31 8.46 5.14
C ARG A 97 -10.25 9.48 4.74
#